data_AF-A0AAN9VF85-F1
#
_entry.id   AF-A0AAN9VF85-F1
#
_cell.length_a   1.000
_cell.length_b   1.000
_cell.length_c   1.000
_cell.angle_alpha   90.00
_cell.angle_beta   90.00
_cell.angle_gamma   90.00
#
_symmetry.space_group_name_H-M   'P 1'
#
loop_
_entity.id
_entity.type
_entity.pdbx_description
1 polymer ?
#
loop_
_entity_poly.entity_id
_entity_poly.type
_entity_poly.pdbx_seq_one_letter_code
_entity_poly.pdbx_strand_id
1 'polypeptide(L)'
;MASIETTKTDTEDMNEPFRRQGSLRRVLPSLPSGDSQLSMSAKMIDRPAVSSRVNQNEYKQYQLEYGLISEYKMLQNQDIPGVYVIPSAHSSLLWYGVIFVRQGIYQGGVFRFKVLIPDEFPDGGCPKVVFESNIFHPMIHDDSGELDVRNGFQEWQKNVNHIWQVLHYLRRAFFKFETKSPVNELAYELYTTNLKEFRKKAQLCVKESQERVYDPPPTDDPHYIAFEPYNEDIHGPVRESIFKQKEEDGGSVGPSWVQPGSLQPFSKPDS
;
A
#
# COMPACT_ATOMS: atom_id res chain seq x y z
N MET A 1 8.06 -15.11 15.73
CA MET A 1 9.33 -14.35 15.63
C MET A 1 10.48 -15.36 15.68
N ALA A 2 11.54 -15.21 14.87
CA ALA A 2 12.67 -16.14 14.81
C ALA A 2 13.98 -15.47 15.28
N SER A 3 14.80 -16.22 16.03
CA SER A 3 16.15 -15.84 16.52
C SER A 3 17.20 -16.77 15.90
N ILE A 4 18.40 -16.24 15.61
CA ILE A 4 19.54 -17.04 15.11
C ILE A 4 20.83 -16.66 15.86
N GLU A 5 21.47 -17.67 16.44
CA GLU A 5 22.80 -17.66 17.08
C GLU A 5 23.95 -17.47 16.08
N THR A 6 25.06 -16.88 16.55
CA THR A 6 26.26 -16.61 15.75
C THR A 6 27.43 -17.47 16.22
N THR A 7 28.11 -18.13 15.28
CA THR A 7 29.46 -18.69 15.48
C THR A 7 30.41 -18.13 14.43
N LYS A 8 31.51 -17.53 14.90
CA LYS A 8 32.62 -16.95 14.14
C LYS A 8 33.61 -18.03 13.70
N THR A 9 34.15 -17.88 12.49
CA THR A 9 35.52 -18.29 12.13
C THR A 9 36.08 -17.29 11.12
N ASP A 10 37.21 -16.68 11.48
CA ASP A 10 37.99 -15.71 10.68
C ASP A 10 38.93 -16.45 9.71
N THR A 11 38.98 -16.01 8.45
CA THR A 11 40.19 -15.99 7.60
C THR A 11 40.03 -14.89 6.56
N GLU A 12 40.99 -13.97 6.56
CA GLU A 12 41.11 -12.80 5.66
C GLU A 12 41.43 -13.24 4.23
N ASP A 13 40.73 -12.68 3.23
CA ASP A 13 41.28 -12.54 1.88
C ASP A 13 40.76 -11.25 1.22
N MET A 14 41.69 -10.53 0.60
CA MET A 14 41.59 -9.13 0.21
C MET A 14 41.17 -8.99 -1.26
N ASN A 15 39.86 -8.76 -1.51
CA ASN A 15 39.31 -7.98 -2.64
C ASN A 15 37.77 -8.10 -2.71
N GLU A 16 37.03 -7.22 -2.03
CA GLU A 16 35.63 -6.93 -2.37
C GLU A 16 35.31 -5.45 -2.08
N PRO A 17 34.87 -4.65 -3.07
CA PRO A 17 34.35 -3.33 -2.78
C PRO A 17 32.93 -3.46 -2.21
N PHE A 18 32.83 -3.13 -0.92
CA PHE A 18 31.62 -2.72 -0.20
C PHE A 18 30.47 -3.73 -0.10
N ARG A 19 30.70 -4.77 0.69
CA ARG A 19 29.63 -5.38 1.50
C ARG A 19 29.87 -5.02 2.98
N ARG A 20 28.95 -4.25 3.59
CA ARG A 20 28.13 -4.73 4.73
C ARG A 20 27.41 -3.63 5.54
N GLN A 21 26.29 -4.10 6.09
CA GLN A 21 25.72 -3.83 7.42
C GLN A 21 25.09 -2.45 7.71
N GLY A 22 23.77 -2.49 7.90
CA GLY A 22 23.09 -1.63 8.87
C GLY A 22 22.36 -0.40 8.33
N SER A 23 22.30 -0.19 7.01
CA SER A 23 21.53 0.91 6.43
C SER A 23 20.71 0.44 5.23
N LEU A 24 19.38 0.59 5.32
CA LEU A 24 18.44 0.36 4.21
C LEU A 24 18.54 1.42 3.11
N ARG A 25 19.48 2.37 3.20
CA ARG A 25 19.68 3.37 2.14
C ARG A 25 20.58 2.78 1.07
N ARG A 26 20.00 2.48 -0.10
CA ARG A 26 20.76 2.26 -1.33
C ARG A 26 21.62 3.50 -1.59
N VAL A 27 22.90 3.28 -1.85
CA VAL A 27 23.84 4.34 -2.23
C VAL A 27 23.46 4.78 -3.63
N LEU A 28 23.19 6.08 -3.81
CA LEU A 28 22.97 6.65 -5.14
C LEU A 28 24.23 6.44 -5.99
N PRO A 29 24.11 6.19 -7.30
CA PRO A 29 25.25 6.14 -8.20
C PRO A 29 26.08 7.41 -8.01
N SER A 30 27.40 7.27 -8.00
CA SER A 30 28.30 8.42 -7.97
C SER A 30 27.98 9.33 -9.14
N LEU A 31 27.77 10.62 -8.88
CA LEU A 31 27.67 11.64 -9.93
C LEU A 31 28.82 11.42 -10.93
N PRO A 32 28.53 11.16 -12.22
CA PRO A 32 29.57 11.02 -13.21
C PRO A 32 30.22 12.39 -13.38
N SER A 33 31.37 12.55 -12.73
CA SER A 33 32.20 13.75 -12.56
C SER A 33 31.88 14.55 -11.30
N GLY A 34 32.83 14.55 -10.35
CA GLY A 34 32.86 15.42 -9.16
C GLY A 34 33.13 16.89 -9.49
N ASP A 35 32.43 17.41 -10.48
CA ASP A 35 32.51 18.79 -10.91
C ASP A 35 31.51 19.63 -10.11
N SER A 36 32.00 20.71 -9.49
CA SER A 36 31.19 21.77 -8.89
C SER A 36 30.05 22.21 -9.83
N GLN A 37 28.90 22.63 -9.27
CA GLN A 37 27.76 23.15 -10.05
C GLN A 37 28.16 24.21 -11.08
N LEU A 38 29.21 24.99 -10.80
CA LEU A 38 29.76 26.01 -11.70
C LEU A 38 30.54 25.42 -12.90
N SER A 39 31.22 24.28 -12.70
CA SER A 39 31.88 23.55 -13.80
C SER A 39 30.90 22.79 -14.68
N MET A 40 29.73 22.41 -14.16
CA MET A 40 28.67 21.79 -14.97
C MET A 40 28.06 22.77 -15.97
N SER A 41 27.80 24.02 -15.57
CA SER A 41 27.25 25.06 -16.45
C SER A 41 28.25 25.50 -17.53
N ALA A 42 29.55 25.52 -17.24
CA ALA A 42 30.59 25.82 -18.23
C ALA A 42 30.73 24.74 -19.33
N LYS A 43 30.39 23.48 -19.03
CA LYS A 43 30.50 22.34 -19.96
C LYS A 43 29.21 22.07 -20.78
N MET A 44 28.13 22.84 -20.56
CA MET A 44 26.86 22.69 -21.30
C MET A 44 26.91 23.22 -22.74
N ILE A 45 27.96 23.93 -23.13
CA ILE A 45 28.08 24.52 -24.47
C ILE A 45 28.46 23.47 -25.54
N ASP A 46 29.09 22.34 -25.16
CA ASP A 46 29.63 21.36 -26.13
C ASP A 46 29.24 19.88 -25.88
N ARG A 47 28.31 19.59 -24.97
CA ARG A 47 27.98 18.19 -24.63
C ARG A 47 26.93 17.60 -25.60
N PRO A 48 27.22 16.48 -26.30
CA PRO A 48 26.21 15.81 -27.12
C PRO A 48 25.06 15.27 -26.25
N ALA A 49 23.82 15.50 -26.70
CA ALA A 49 22.56 15.16 -26.01
C ALA A 49 22.40 13.66 -25.62
N VAL A 50 23.30 12.80 -26.07
CA VAL A 50 23.33 11.37 -25.72
C VAL A 50 23.81 11.16 -24.29
N SER A 51 24.81 11.92 -23.82
CA SER A 51 25.38 11.74 -22.47
C SER A 51 24.46 12.25 -21.35
N SER A 52 23.63 13.26 -21.61
CA SER A 52 22.64 13.75 -20.64
C SER A 52 21.46 12.78 -20.45
N ARG A 53 21.06 12.08 -21.51
CA ARG A 53 19.98 11.06 -21.48
C ARG A 53 20.38 9.80 -20.70
N VAL A 54 21.63 9.35 -20.84
CA VAL A 54 22.15 8.19 -20.09
C VAL A 54 22.11 8.44 -18.59
N ASN A 55 22.56 9.62 -18.14
CA ASN A 55 22.51 9.99 -16.72
C ASN A 55 21.08 10.13 -16.18
N GLN A 56 20.14 10.68 -16.96
CA GLN A 56 18.73 10.81 -16.53
C GLN A 56 18.06 9.44 -16.33
N ASN A 57 18.37 8.45 -17.17
CA ASN A 57 17.80 7.12 -17.07
C ASN A 57 18.28 6.35 -15.83
N GLU A 58 19.53 6.55 -15.39
CA GLU A 58 20.09 5.89 -14.21
C GLU A 58 19.43 6.37 -12.91
N TYR A 59 19.12 7.66 -12.80
CA TYR A 59 18.39 8.20 -11.65
C TYR A 59 16.88 7.96 -11.70
N LYS A 60 16.31 7.64 -12.86
CA LYS A 60 14.86 7.43 -13.02
C LYS A 60 14.35 6.32 -12.10
N GLN A 61 15.08 5.23 -11.98
CA GLN A 61 14.71 4.12 -11.10
C GLN A 61 14.69 4.54 -9.62
N TYR A 62 15.69 5.30 -9.17
CA TYR A 62 15.72 5.80 -7.79
C TYR A 62 14.59 6.80 -7.54
N GLN A 63 14.33 7.72 -8.48
CA GLN A 63 13.23 8.67 -8.37
C GLN A 63 11.87 7.98 -8.27
N LEU A 64 11.66 6.92 -9.08
CA LEU A 64 10.48 6.06 -9.00
C LEU A 64 10.39 5.40 -7.61
N GLU A 65 11.45 4.75 -7.14
CA GLU A 65 11.47 4.09 -5.82
C GLU A 65 11.17 5.08 -4.68
N TYR A 66 11.77 6.28 -4.70
CA TYR A 66 11.48 7.33 -3.72
C TYR A 66 10.03 7.82 -3.82
N GLY A 67 9.50 7.98 -5.03
CA GLY A 67 8.10 8.32 -5.27
C GLY A 67 7.16 7.29 -4.63
N LEU A 68 7.39 6.01 -4.87
CA LEU A 68 6.59 4.92 -4.32
C LEU A 68 6.69 4.82 -2.80
N ILE A 69 7.88 5.01 -2.22
CA ILE A 69 8.05 5.08 -0.77
C ILE A 69 7.27 6.26 -0.18
N SER A 70 7.26 7.41 -0.87
CA SER A 70 6.49 8.57 -0.42
C SER A 70 4.99 8.32 -0.46
N GLU A 71 4.48 7.69 -1.52
CA GLU A 71 3.08 7.25 -1.62
C GLU A 71 2.69 6.29 -0.50
N TYR A 72 3.55 5.31 -0.21
CA TYR A 72 3.30 4.34 0.84
C TYR A 72 3.24 5.01 2.23
N LYS A 73 4.15 5.95 2.51
CA LYS A 73 4.10 6.74 3.75
C LYS A 73 2.84 7.59 3.85
N MET A 74 2.41 8.20 2.74
CA MET A 74 1.15 8.95 2.70
C MET A 74 -0.05 8.05 2.99
N LEU A 75 -0.08 6.85 2.41
CA LEU A 75 -1.10 5.84 2.66
C LEU A 75 -1.17 5.45 4.14
N GLN A 76 -0.03 5.21 4.79
CA GLN A 76 0.02 4.87 6.22
C GLN A 76 -0.65 5.93 7.10
N ASN A 77 -0.66 7.19 6.67
CA ASN A 77 -1.28 8.31 7.41
C ASN A 77 -2.79 8.49 7.14
N GLN A 78 -3.37 7.84 6.13
CA GLN A 78 -4.80 8.03 5.80
C GLN A 78 -5.77 7.23 6.68
N ASP A 79 -5.27 6.18 7.35
CA ASP A 79 -6.07 5.24 8.15
C ASP A 79 -7.37 4.78 7.45
N ILE A 80 -7.21 4.05 6.34
CA ILE A 80 -8.35 3.54 5.55
C ILE A 80 -8.94 2.30 6.25
N PRO A 81 -10.12 2.38 6.89
CA PRO A 81 -10.52 1.33 7.81
C PRO A 81 -10.86 0.03 7.07
N GLY A 82 -10.28 -1.07 7.53
CA GLY A 82 -10.47 -2.39 6.97
C GLY A 82 -9.74 -2.63 5.66
N VAL A 83 -8.86 -1.73 5.21
CA VAL A 83 -7.98 -1.94 4.05
C VAL A 83 -6.55 -1.99 4.54
N TYR A 84 -5.86 -3.08 4.26
CA TYR A 84 -4.44 -3.26 4.61
C TYR A 84 -3.66 -3.47 3.33
N VAL A 85 -2.54 -2.77 3.18
CA VAL A 85 -1.72 -2.82 1.97
C VAL A 85 -0.24 -2.79 2.35
N ILE A 86 0.56 -3.59 1.65
CA ILE A 86 2.01 -3.66 1.80
C ILE A 86 2.66 -3.79 0.41
N PRO A 87 3.72 -3.03 0.09
CA PRO A 87 4.49 -3.21 -1.14
C PRO A 87 5.17 -4.59 -1.16
N SER A 88 5.23 -5.23 -2.32
CA SER A 88 5.96 -6.49 -2.52
C SER A 88 7.44 -6.33 -2.14
N ALA A 89 8.04 -7.39 -1.60
CA ALA A 89 9.47 -7.40 -1.31
C ALA A 89 10.31 -7.51 -2.60
N HIS A 90 9.75 -8.12 -3.65
CA HIS A 90 10.43 -8.36 -4.92
C HIS A 90 10.25 -7.21 -5.92
N SER A 91 9.14 -6.48 -5.86
CA SER A 91 8.86 -5.36 -6.77
C SER A 91 8.14 -4.20 -6.07
N SER A 92 8.68 -2.99 -6.17
CA SER A 92 8.04 -1.78 -5.62
C SER A 92 6.76 -1.39 -6.36
N LEU A 93 6.56 -1.91 -7.58
CA LEU A 93 5.42 -1.63 -8.46
C LEU A 93 4.22 -2.55 -8.22
N LEU A 94 4.38 -3.57 -7.39
CA LEU A 94 3.31 -4.49 -7.01
C LEU A 94 3.05 -4.36 -5.52
N TRP A 95 1.83 -3.99 -5.12
CA TRP A 95 1.46 -3.99 -3.70
C TRP A 95 0.40 -5.05 -3.43
N TYR A 96 0.56 -5.80 -2.36
CA TYR A 96 -0.45 -6.74 -1.88
C TYR A 96 -1.40 -6.04 -0.93
N GLY A 97 -2.68 -6.31 -1.08
CA GLY A 97 -3.71 -5.73 -0.23
C GLY A 97 -4.80 -6.72 0.13
N VAL A 98 -5.50 -6.41 1.21
CA VAL A 98 -6.69 -7.13 1.66
C VAL A 98 -7.71 -6.13 2.19
N ILE A 99 -8.97 -6.33 1.80
CA ILE A 99 -10.11 -5.57 2.33
C ILE A 99 -11.02 -6.47 3.16
N PHE A 100 -11.29 -6.02 4.38
CA PHE A 100 -12.27 -6.56 5.30
C PHE A 100 -13.54 -5.73 5.24
N VAL A 101 -14.57 -6.27 4.59
CA VAL A 101 -15.84 -5.56 4.42
C VAL A 101 -16.70 -5.74 5.67
N ARG A 102 -16.95 -4.66 6.41
CA ARG A 102 -17.65 -4.72 7.71
C ARG A 102 -19.15 -4.49 7.66
N GLN A 103 -19.68 -3.97 6.56
CA GLN A 103 -21.11 -3.64 6.39
C GLN A 103 -21.52 -3.73 4.93
N GLY A 104 -22.83 -3.71 4.68
CA GLY A 104 -23.39 -3.77 3.32
C GLY A 104 -23.57 -5.20 2.81
N ILE A 105 -23.75 -5.34 1.50
CA ILE A 105 -24.10 -6.63 0.88
C ILE A 105 -22.96 -7.65 1.00
N TYR A 106 -21.72 -7.18 1.02
CA TYR A 106 -20.51 -8.02 1.15
C TYR A 106 -19.97 -8.09 2.57
N GLN A 107 -20.78 -7.76 3.58
CA GLN A 107 -20.37 -7.83 4.99
C GLN A 107 -19.80 -9.21 5.36
N GLY A 108 -18.65 -9.20 6.03
CA GLY A 108 -17.90 -10.40 6.40
C GLY A 108 -16.91 -10.88 5.34
N GLY A 109 -16.89 -10.27 4.14
CA GLY A 109 -15.97 -10.62 3.07
C GLY A 109 -14.52 -10.24 3.39
N VAL A 110 -13.60 -11.12 3.01
CA VAL A 110 -12.14 -10.94 3.14
C VAL A 110 -11.53 -11.09 1.75
N PHE A 111 -11.42 -9.98 1.02
CA PHE A 111 -10.99 -10.02 -0.38
C PHE A 111 -9.55 -9.55 -0.52
N ARG A 112 -8.68 -10.43 -1.01
CA ARG A 112 -7.30 -10.09 -1.38
C ARG A 112 -7.28 -9.43 -2.76
N PHE A 113 -6.39 -8.46 -2.91
CA PHE A 113 -6.18 -7.76 -4.16
C PHE A 113 -4.72 -7.37 -4.34
N LYS A 114 -4.35 -7.05 -5.57
CA LYS A 114 -3.05 -6.51 -5.96
C LYS A 114 -3.24 -5.11 -6.51
N VAL A 115 -2.36 -4.20 -6.13
CA VAL A 115 -2.21 -2.90 -6.78
C VAL A 115 -1.06 -3.03 -7.78
N LEU A 116 -1.35 -2.85 -9.06
CA LEU A 116 -0.37 -2.87 -10.14
C LEU A 116 -0.08 -1.43 -10.55
N ILE A 117 1.13 -0.98 -10.27
CA ILE A 117 1.59 0.38 -10.52
C ILE A 117 2.36 0.39 -11.85
N PRO A 118 2.08 1.31 -12.79
CA PRO A 118 2.80 1.38 -14.06
C PRO A 118 4.28 1.71 -13.89
N ASP A 119 5.13 1.21 -14.78
CA ASP A 119 6.57 1.50 -14.82
C ASP A 119 6.87 2.99 -15.03
N GLU A 120 5.94 3.71 -15.67
CA GLU A 120 6.03 5.16 -15.90
C GLU A 120 5.54 6.01 -14.72
N PHE A 121 5.17 5.40 -13.58
CA PHE A 121 4.68 6.15 -12.42
C PHE A 121 5.70 7.23 -11.97
N PRO A 122 5.25 8.45 -11.60
CA PRO A 122 3.85 8.89 -11.53
C PRO A 122 3.32 9.52 -12.83
N ASP A 123 4.14 9.62 -13.88
CA ASP A 123 3.78 10.21 -15.18
C ASP A 123 2.90 9.28 -16.06
N GLY A 124 2.77 8.01 -15.66
CA GLY A 124 1.95 6.99 -16.32
C GLY A 124 0.45 7.05 -15.98
N GLY A 125 -0.24 5.95 -16.26
CA GLY A 125 -1.67 5.80 -15.97
C GLY A 125 -2.00 5.58 -14.48
N CYS A 126 -3.30 5.52 -14.19
CA CYS A 126 -3.80 5.19 -12.86
C CYS A 126 -3.37 3.76 -12.46
N PRO A 127 -2.87 3.54 -11.23
CA PRO A 127 -2.63 2.20 -10.70
C PRO A 127 -3.89 1.35 -10.76
N LYS A 128 -3.73 0.09 -11.20
CA LYS A 128 -4.84 -0.86 -11.30
C LYS A 128 -5.01 -1.59 -10.00
N VAL A 129 -6.26 -1.93 -9.66
CA VAL A 129 -6.54 -2.84 -8.55
C VAL A 129 -7.22 -4.09 -9.07
N VAL A 130 -6.63 -5.25 -8.77
CA VAL A 130 -7.07 -6.54 -9.28
C VAL A 130 -7.33 -7.49 -8.11
N PHE A 131 -8.56 -7.99 -7.99
CA PHE A 131 -8.94 -8.96 -6.96
C PHE A 131 -8.47 -10.37 -7.35
N GLU A 132 -8.00 -11.12 -6.35
CA GLU A 132 -7.56 -12.51 -6.56
C GLU A 132 -8.74 -13.49 -6.57
N SER A 133 -9.77 -13.20 -5.78
CA SER A 133 -11.02 -13.97 -5.76
C SER A 133 -12.00 -13.42 -6.79
N ASN A 134 -12.84 -14.28 -7.35
CA ASN A 134 -13.96 -13.82 -8.17
C ASN A 134 -15.02 -13.12 -7.29
N ILE A 135 -15.34 -11.86 -7.60
CA ILE A 135 -16.32 -11.06 -6.86
C ILE A 135 -17.40 -10.60 -7.82
N PHE A 136 -18.61 -11.13 -7.63
CA PHE A 136 -19.77 -10.70 -8.39
C PHE A 136 -20.19 -9.28 -7.97
N HIS A 137 -19.67 -8.26 -8.66
CA HIS A 137 -19.83 -6.85 -8.31
C HIS A 137 -19.97 -5.95 -9.55
N PRO A 138 -20.88 -4.94 -9.59
CA PRO A 138 -21.12 -4.11 -10.78
C PRO A 138 -19.91 -3.36 -11.33
N MET A 139 -18.96 -3.03 -10.46
CA MET A 139 -17.75 -2.26 -10.78
C MET A 139 -16.48 -3.12 -10.92
N ILE A 140 -16.58 -4.45 -10.83
CA ILE A 140 -15.43 -5.35 -10.95
C ILE A 140 -15.63 -6.19 -12.21
N HIS A 141 -14.59 -6.27 -13.03
CA HIS A 141 -14.55 -7.12 -14.21
C HIS A 141 -14.61 -8.61 -13.81
N ASP A 142 -15.58 -9.36 -14.34
CA ASP A 142 -15.82 -10.77 -13.99
C ASP A 142 -14.69 -11.70 -14.47
N ASP A 143 -14.02 -11.33 -15.56
CA ASP A 143 -12.94 -12.07 -16.20
C ASP A 143 -11.57 -11.77 -15.59
N SER A 144 -11.24 -10.49 -15.39
CA SER A 144 -9.92 -10.07 -14.93
C SER A 144 -9.84 -9.83 -13.42
N GLY A 145 -10.97 -9.63 -12.73
CA GLY A 145 -11.00 -9.15 -11.35
C GLY A 145 -10.56 -7.69 -11.18
N GLU A 146 -10.34 -6.94 -12.27
CA GLU A 146 -9.95 -5.54 -12.22
C GLU A 146 -11.12 -4.65 -11.75
N LEU A 147 -10.87 -3.78 -10.79
CA LEU A 147 -11.82 -2.75 -10.36
C LEU A 147 -11.82 -1.60 -11.37
N ASP A 148 -13.00 -1.20 -11.84
CA ASP A 148 -13.13 -0.02 -12.68
C ASP A 148 -13.00 1.26 -11.86
N VAL A 149 -11.86 1.94 -12.03
CA VAL A 149 -11.53 3.20 -11.36
C VAL A 149 -11.77 4.42 -12.26
N ARG A 150 -12.17 4.25 -13.53
CA ARG A 150 -12.26 5.34 -14.52
C ARG A 150 -13.25 6.43 -14.14
N ASN A 151 -14.32 6.07 -13.43
CA ASN A 151 -15.29 7.06 -12.93
C ASN A 151 -14.69 8.03 -11.90
N GLY A 152 -13.69 7.58 -11.12
CA GLY A 152 -12.96 8.41 -10.16
C GLY A 152 -11.70 9.06 -10.73
N PHE A 153 -11.05 8.39 -11.70
CA PHE A 153 -9.72 8.73 -12.18
C PHE A 153 -9.66 8.62 -13.72
N GLN A 154 -10.35 9.53 -14.42
CA GLN A 154 -10.36 9.56 -15.90
C GLN A 154 -8.99 9.89 -16.49
N GLU A 155 -8.29 10.85 -15.87
CA GLU A 155 -6.93 11.24 -16.20
C GLU A 155 -6.10 11.22 -14.91
N TRP A 156 -5.03 10.43 -14.91
CA TRP A 156 -4.12 10.36 -13.77
C TRP A 156 -3.21 11.59 -13.75
N GLN A 157 -3.38 12.44 -12.75
CA GLN A 157 -2.55 13.63 -12.55
C GLN A 157 -1.61 13.42 -11.37
N LYS A 158 -0.31 13.30 -11.63
CA LYS A 158 0.74 13.00 -10.63
C LYS A 158 0.81 13.94 -9.41
N ASN A 159 0.36 15.18 -9.53
CA ASN A 159 0.43 16.18 -8.47
C ASN A 159 -0.86 16.28 -7.64
N VAL A 160 -1.90 15.53 -8.02
CA VAL A 160 -3.24 15.61 -7.44
C VAL A 160 -3.68 14.23 -6.95
N ASN A 161 -3.37 13.21 -7.75
CA ASN A 161 -3.80 11.84 -7.50
C ASN A 161 -2.71 11.05 -6.79
N HIS A 162 -3.16 10.21 -5.86
CA HIS A 162 -2.30 9.37 -5.03
C HIS A 162 -2.89 7.98 -4.89
N ILE A 163 -2.04 6.98 -4.64
CA ILE A 163 -2.45 5.58 -4.52
C ILE A 163 -3.49 5.40 -3.41
N TRP A 164 -3.36 6.16 -2.32
CA TRP A 164 -4.31 6.11 -1.20
C TRP A 164 -5.74 6.52 -1.60
N GLN A 165 -5.90 7.40 -2.59
CA GLN A 165 -7.22 7.80 -3.09
C GLN A 165 -7.87 6.65 -3.87
N VAL A 166 -7.08 5.90 -4.64
CA VAL A 166 -7.54 4.69 -5.34
C VAL A 166 -8.02 3.65 -4.32
N LEU A 167 -7.32 3.50 -3.20
CA LEU A 167 -7.72 2.59 -2.11
C LEU A 167 -8.98 3.06 -1.37
N HIS A 168 -9.18 4.36 -1.18
CA HIS A 168 -10.47 4.86 -0.68
C HIS A 168 -11.60 4.61 -1.67
N TYR A 169 -11.34 4.80 -2.96
CA TYR A 169 -12.31 4.54 -4.01
C TYR A 169 -12.72 3.06 -4.03
N LEU A 170 -11.74 2.16 -3.96
CA LEU A 170 -11.95 0.71 -3.79
C LEU A 170 -12.81 0.42 -2.58
N ARG A 171 -12.47 0.99 -1.41
CA ARG A 171 -13.27 0.80 -0.21
C ARG A 171 -14.70 1.23 -0.48
N ARG A 172 -14.92 2.43 -1.03
CA ARG A 172 -16.25 3.00 -1.29
C ARG A 172 -17.08 2.15 -2.26
N ALA A 173 -16.46 1.50 -3.23
CA ALA A 173 -17.13 0.65 -4.21
C ALA A 173 -17.98 -0.46 -3.53
N PHE A 174 -17.51 -1.04 -2.42
CA PHE A 174 -18.27 -2.06 -1.67
C PHE A 174 -19.45 -1.52 -0.84
N PHE A 175 -19.53 -0.20 -0.66
CA PHE A 175 -20.59 0.45 0.14
C PHE A 175 -21.63 1.13 -0.75
N LYS A 176 -21.19 1.71 -1.87
CA LYS A 176 -22.05 2.45 -2.79
C LYS A 176 -21.62 2.23 -4.23
N PHE A 177 -22.53 1.69 -5.04
CA PHE A 177 -22.33 1.47 -6.46
C PHE A 177 -22.57 2.78 -7.22
N GLU A 178 -21.54 3.60 -7.34
CA GLU A 178 -21.58 4.87 -8.08
C GLU A 178 -21.05 4.67 -9.51
N THR A 179 -21.82 3.99 -10.36
CA THR A 179 -21.45 3.88 -11.78
C THR A 179 -22.63 4.13 -12.71
N LYS A 180 -22.37 4.96 -13.72
CA LYS A 180 -23.27 5.17 -14.87
C LYS A 180 -23.01 4.16 -16.00
N SER A 181 -21.85 3.50 -15.95
CA SER A 181 -21.39 2.50 -16.92
C SER A 181 -20.81 1.32 -16.12
N PRO A 182 -21.65 0.37 -15.67
CA PRO A 182 -21.16 -0.81 -14.96
C PRO A 182 -20.32 -1.67 -15.89
N VAL A 183 -19.21 -2.20 -15.39
CA VAL A 183 -18.38 -3.15 -16.16
C VAL A 183 -18.95 -4.56 -16.11
N ASN A 184 -19.66 -4.90 -15.03
CA ASN A 184 -20.43 -6.12 -14.93
C ASN A 184 -21.92 -5.78 -15.05
N GLU A 185 -22.41 -5.79 -16.29
CA GLU A 185 -23.80 -5.47 -16.61
C GLU A 185 -24.78 -6.43 -15.93
N LEU A 186 -24.45 -7.73 -15.87
CA LEU A 186 -25.28 -8.74 -15.21
C LEU A 186 -25.43 -8.48 -13.71
N ALA A 187 -24.34 -8.10 -13.04
CA ALA A 187 -24.37 -7.73 -11.63
C ALA A 187 -25.22 -6.48 -11.40
N TYR A 188 -25.11 -5.48 -12.28
CA TYR A 188 -25.90 -4.25 -12.19
C TYR A 188 -27.39 -4.48 -12.48
N GLU A 189 -27.71 -5.29 -13.50
CA GLU A 189 -29.09 -5.66 -13.85
C GLU A 189 -29.74 -6.42 -12.69
N LEU A 190 -29.06 -7.42 -12.12
CA LEU A 190 -29.59 -8.14 -10.97
C LEU A 190 -29.73 -7.24 -9.74
N TYR A 191 -28.81 -6.29 -9.52
CA TYR A 191 -28.93 -5.34 -8.43
C TYR A 191 -30.20 -4.46 -8.55
N THR A 192 -30.57 -4.07 -9.78
CA THR A 192 -31.73 -3.20 -10.05
C THR A 192 -33.06 -3.96 -10.15
N THR A 193 -33.06 -5.15 -10.77
CA THR A 193 -34.27 -5.95 -11.01
C THR A 193 -34.58 -6.95 -9.88
N ASN A 194 -33.56 -7.62 -9.34
CA ASN A 194 -33.72 -8.71 -8.37
C ASN A 194 -32.63 -8.68 -7.30
N LEU A 195 -32.76 -7.72 -6.38
CA LEU A 195 -31.81 -7.54 -5.28
C LEU A 195 -31.62 -8.81 -4.42
N LYS A 196 -32.63 -9.68 -4.31
CA LYS A 196 -32.52 -10.93 -3.55
C LYS A 196 -31.53 -11.90 -4.20
N GLU A 197 -31.60 -12.07 -5.52
CA GLU A 197 -30.66 -12.93 -6.25
C GLU A 197 -29.26 -12.33 -6.27
N PHE A 198 -29.14 -11.01 -6.48
CA PHE A 198 -27.87 -10.31 -6.37
C PHE A 198 -27.21 -10.55 -5.01
N ARG A 199 -27.98 -10.38 -3.91
CA ARG A 199 -27.50 -10.65 -2.56
C ARG A 199 -27.05 -12.09 -2.37
N LYS A 200 -27.77 -13.06 -2.94
CA LYS A 200 -27.38 -14.48 -2.87
C LYS A 200 -26.03 -14.73 -3.55
N LYS A 201 -25.80 -14.16 -4.74
CA LYS A 201 -24.51 -14.26 -5.45
C LYS A 201 -23.38 -13.56 -4.70
N ALA A 202 -23.61 -12.34 -4.20
CA ALA A 202 -22.61 -11.62 -3.41
C ALA A 202 -22.24 -12.35 -2.11
N GLN A 203 -23.21 -12.97 -1.44
CA GLN A 203 -22.98 -13.77 -0.23
C GLN A 203 -22.22 -15.06 -0.51
N LEU A 204 -22.38 -15.65 -1.71
CA LEU A 204 -21.54 -16.76 -2.14
C LEU A 204 -20.07 -16.35 -2.23
N CYS A 205 -19.77 -15.19 -2.84
CA CYS A 205 -18.41 -14.64 -2.89
C CYS A 205 -17.85 -14.39 -1.48
N VAL A 206 -18.66 -13.87 -0.56
CA VAL A 206 -18.26 -13.70 0.85
C VAL A 206 -17.90 -15.04 1.48
N LYS A 207 -18.74 -16.06 1.32
CA LYS A 207 -18.51 -17.38 1.88
C LYS A 207 -17.22 -18.02 1.33
N GLU A 208 -17.03 -17.95 0.01
CA GLU A 208 -15.81 -18.45 -0.64
C GLU A 208 -14.57 -17.72 -0.13
N SER A 209 -14.66 -16.40 0.04
CA SER A 209 -13.56 -15.60 0.59
C SER A 209 -13.18 -16.04 2.01
N GLN A 210 -14.16 -16.40 2.84
CA GLN A 210 -13.95 -16.88 4.22
C GLN A 210 -13.36 -18.28 4.26
N GLU A 211 -13.80 -19.17 3.38
CA GLU A 211 -13.29 -20.55 3.28
C GLU A 211 -11.81 -20.57 2.85
N ARG A 212 -11.38 -19.61 2.04
CA ARG A 212 -10.01 -19.49 1.50
C ARG A 212 -9.08 -18.56 2.27
N VAL A 213 -9.50 -18.06 3.45
CA VAL A 213 -8.68 -17.12 4.26
C VAL A 213 -7.34 -17.74 4.65
N TYR A 214 -7.30 -19.05 4.87
CA TYR A 214 -6.10 -19.77 5.33
C TYR A 214 -5.39 -20.55 4.22
N ASP A 215 -5.77 -20.32 2.96
CA ASP A 215 -5.08 -20.93 1.83
C ASP A 215 -3.60 -20.49 1.82
N PRO A 216 -2.68 -21.39 1.46
CA PRO A 216 -1.27 -21.05 1.38
C PRO A 216 -1.03 -19.93 0.35
N PRO A 217 -0.02 -19.09 0.56
CA PRO A 217 0.27 -17.99 -0.34
C PRO A 217 0.59 -18.53 -1.75
N PRO A 218 0.06 -17.89 -2.81
CA PRO A 218 0.31 -18.30 -4.20
C PRO A 218 1.69 -17.87 -4.72
N THR A 219 2.49 -17.20 -3.88
CA THR A 219 3.80 -16.62 -4.20
C THR A 219 4.76 -16.86 -3.04
N ASP A 220 6.05 -16.87 -3.34
CA ASP A 220 7.14 -16.96 -2.37
C ASP A 220 7.53 -15.59 -1.76
N ASP A 221 6.87 -14.53 -2.21
CA ASP A 221 7.11 -13.17 -1.72
C ASP A 221 6.78 -13.04 -0.22
N PRO A 222 7.77 -12.66 0.63
CA PRO A 222 7.57 -12.59 2.07
C PRO A 222 6.59 -11.49 2.50
N HIS A 223 6.26 -10.52 1.63
CA HIS A 223 5.28 -9.49 1.94
C HIS A 223 3.86 -9.86 1.51
N TYR A 224 3.62 -11.06 0.97
CA TYR A 224 2.26 -11.51 0.68
C TYR A 224 1.46 -11.64 1.98
N ILE A 225 0.23 -11.09 1.99
CA ILE A 225 -0.63 -11.10 3.17
C ILE A 225 -1.33 -12.46 3.30
N ALA A 226 -0.78 -13.32 4.15
CA ALA A 226 -1.38 -14.60 4.55
C ALA A 226 -1.96 -14.52 5.97
N PHE A 227 -2.91 -15.41 6.26
CA PHE A 227 -3.50 -15.53 7.59
C PHE A 227 -3.33 -16.95 8.10
N GLU A 228 -3.20 -17.07 9.40
CA GLU A 228 -3.16 -18.34 10.10
C GLU A 228 -4.34 -18.43 11.08
N PRO A 229 -4.88 -19.64 11.33
CA PRO A 229 -5.87 -19.82 12.38
C PRO A 229 -5.38 -19.29 13.72
N TYR A 230 -6.29 -18.74 14.51
CA TYR A 230 -5.93 -18.19 15.82
C TYR A 230 -5.35 -19.28 16.72
N ASN A 231 -4.14 -19.04 17.22
CA ASN A 231 -3.47 -19.85 18.24
C ASN A 231 -3.26 -18.99 19.49
N GLU A 232 -3.76 -19.43 20.64
CA GLU A 232 -3.69 -18.68 21.90
C GLU A 232 -2.25 -18.49 22.41
N ASP A 233 -1.40 -19.49 22.27
CA ASP A 233 -0.02 -19.44 22.75
C ASP A 233 0.83 -18.43 21.96
N ILE A 234 0.56 -18.32 20.66
CA ILE A 234 1.32 -17.44 19.75
C ILE A 234 0.69 -16.04 19.71
N HIS A 235 -0.63 -15.95 19.59
CA HIS A 235 -1.33 -14.69 19.34
C HIS A 235 -1.88 -14.03 20.60
N GLY A 236 -2.07 -14.77 21.70
CA GLY A 236 -2.61 -14.28 22.96
C GLY A 236 -1.84 -13.08 23.54
N PRO A 237 -0.51 -13.15 23.69
CA PRO A 237 0.28 -12.04 24.23
C PRO A 237 0.17 -10.76 23.41
N VAL A 238 0.20 -10.88 22.08
CA VAL A 238 0.06 -9.72 21.17
C VAL A 238 -1.35 -9.15 21.25
N ARG A 239 -2.38 -10.00 21.26
CA ARG A 239 -3.77 -9.60 21.40
C ARG A 239 -3.99 -8.80 22.69
N GLU A 240 -3.49 -9.27 23.83
CA GLU A 240 -3.60 -8.55 25.10
C GLU A 240 -2.91 -7.19 25.07
N SER A 241 -1.73 -7.10 24.45
CA SER A 241 -1.01 -5.82 24.34
C SER A 241 -1.80 -4.77 23.54
N ILE A 242 -2.47 -5.18 22.46
CA ILE A 242 -3.33 -4.31 21.64
C ILE A 242 -4.53 -3.79 22.45
N PHE A 243 -5.15 -4.64 23.27
CA PHE A 243 -6.28 -4.22 24.10
C PHE A 243 -5.85 -3.25 25.22
N LYS A 244 -4.69 -3.49 25.85
CA LYS A 244 -4.16 -2.60 26.90
C LYS A 244 -3.80 -1.21 26.39
N GLN A 245 -3.12 -1.11 25.24
CA GLN A 245 -2.77 0.19 24.65
C GLN A 245 -4.00 1.05 24.37
N LYS A 246 -5.12 0.43 23.99
CA LYS A 246 -6.37 1.14 23.70
C LYS A 246 -7.04 1.73 24.96
N GLU A 247 -6.80 1.15 26.13
CA GLU A 247 -7.30 1.68 27.41
C GLU A 247 -6.48 2.89 27.87
N GLU A 248 -5.18 2.91 27.60
CA GLU A 248 -4.29 4.03 27.94
C GLU A 248 -4.51 5.25 27.03
N ASP A 249 -4.88 5.05 25.77
CA ASP A 249 -5.11 6.13 24.79
C ASP A 249 -6.48 6.85 24.98
N GLY A 250 -7.31 6.37 25.91
CA GLY A 250 -8.56 7.04 26.33
C GLY A 250 -8.36 8.39 27.06
N GLY A 251 -7.11 8.82 27.22
CA GLY A 251 -6.70 10.05 27.90
C GLY A 251 -5.84 11.01 27.08
N SER A 252 -5.87 10.95 25.74
CA SER A 252 -5.20 11.98 24.91
C SER A 252 -5.97 13.31 25.02
N VAL A 253 -5.74 14.03 26.12
CA VAL A 253 -5.92 15.48 26.16
C VAL A 253 -4.98 16.01 25.10
N GLY A 254 -5.55 16.43 23.96
CA GLY A 254 -4.78 17.09 22.89
C GLY A 254 -3.93 18.21 23.48
N PRO A 255 -2.81 18.60 22.84
CA PRO A 255 -1.79 19.46 23.45
C PRO A 255 -2.39 20.80 23.91
N SER A 256 -2.89 20.80 25.13
CA SER A 256 -3.45 21.96 25.78
C SER A 256 -2.30 22.62 26.49
N TRP A 257 -1.95 23.81 26.02
CA TRP A 257 -1.02 24.69 26.72
C TRP A 257 -1.62 25.26 28.01
N VAL A 258 -2.83 24.82 28.40
CA VAL A 258 -3.56 25.27 29.57
C VAL A 258 -3.90 24.05 30.42
N GLN A 259 -3.48 24.07 31.69
CA GLN A 259 -3.86 23.02 32.62
C GLN A 259 -5.36 22.99 32.88
N PRO A 260 -5.97 21.81 33.11
CA PRO A 260 -7.37 21.70 33.51
C PRO A 260 -7.65 22.56 34.74
N GLY A 261 -8.58 23.51 34.62
CA GLY A 261 -8.94 24.44 35.71
C GLY A 261 -8.12 25.75 35.77
N SER A 262 -7.13 25.92 34.89
CA SER A 262 -6.41 27.19 34.72
C SER A 262 -7.00 28.00 33.57
N LEU A 263 -7.01 29.33 33.71
CA LEU A 263 -7.28 30.26 32.60
C LEU A 263 -5.98 30.81 31.99
N GLN A 264 -4.82 30.33 32.46
CA GLN A 264 -3.52 30.87 32.09
C GLN A 264 -2.89 30.04 30.97
N PRO A 265 -2.64 30.63 29.78
CA PRO A 265 -1.84 30.02 28.73
C PRO A 265 -0.42 29.74 29.22
N PHE A 266 0.11 28.56 28.91
CA PHE A 266 1.44 28.05 29.29
C PHE A 266 1.63 27.73 30.78
N SER A 267 0.58 27.25 31.46
CA SER A 267 0.72 26.82 32.86
C SER A 267 1.66 25.61 32.98
N LYS A 268 2.76 25.78 33.71
CA LYS A 268 3.72 24.71 34.01
C LYS A 268 3.27 23.95 35.26
N PRO A 269 3.54 22.63 35.36
CA PRO A 269 3.39 21.92 36.61
C PRO A 269 4.40 22.46 37.62
N ASP A 270 3.94 22.77 38.84
CA ASP A 270 4.83 23.08 39.95
C ASP A 270 5.69 21.85 40.26
N SER A 271 7.00 22.07 40.39
CA SER A 271 8.04 21.03 40.56
C SER A 271 8.09 20.46 41.97
#